data_AF-A0A257P7S0-F1
#
_entry.id   AF-A0A257P7S0-F1
#
_cell.length_a   1.000
_cell.length_b   1.000
_cell.length_c   1.000
_cell.angle_alpha   90.00
_cell.angle_beta   90.00
_cell.angle_gamma   90.00
#
_symmetry.space_group_name_H-M   'P 1'
#
loop_
_entity.id
_entity.type
_entity.pdbx_description
1 polymer ?
#
loop_
_entity_poly.entity_id
_entity_poly.type
_entity_poly.pdbx_seq_one_letter_code
_entity_poly.pdbx_strand_id
1 'polypeptide(L)'
;DIAARLRALAAVDPQSILPYSYCGTMGFVQGEAMASRLFHRLGASLLERTICSSAGAEGLRQVLGGLVGMDVEQFAHSRLILIWGSNSITSNLHFWTYAQQAKRAGARLVCIDPWRNDTAEKCHEHVQLRPGTDAALAYALMHELITHDWLDHDYIARYTLGFEALKARAMEWPPERAAQVCGVSAGQIRQLAHDYGALSPAAIRMNYGLQRVRGGANAVRAIACLPALVGAWRHDAGGLLMSSSNHFKADTAALERPDLLAGRTPRTLNMVTIGDDLLREACPTFGPKIEAVIVYNSNPLAVAPEGDKVRRGFARDDLFTVVLEHFQTDTADYADYVLSATTQLEHLDVHKAYGHRYWLANNAAIAPIGQAKPNTEIFRLLAARMGFIDACFAETDAQIAAQAIAPDPRNGGITWEQLQTSGWA
;
A
#
# COMPACT_ATOMS: atom_id res chain seq x y z
N ASP A 1 -21.94 -19.31 -18.97
CA ASP A 1 -21.46 -18.43 -20.04
C ASP A 1 -20.04 -17.93 -19.80
N ILE A 2 -19.78 -17.13 -18.75
CA ILE A 2 -18.46 -16.56 -18.40
C ILE A 2 -17.30 -17.57 -18.57
N ALA A 3 -17.35 -18.73 -17.90
CA ALA A 3 -16.30 -19.75 -18.00
C ALA A 3 -16.05 -20.28 -19.43
N ALA A 4 -17.09 -20.35 -20.28
CA ALA A 4 -16.96 -20.79 -21.66
C ALA A 4 -16.27 -19.71 -22.52
N ARG A 5 -16.63 -18.43 -22.34
CA ARG A 5 -15.97 -17.31 -23.02
C ARG A 5 -14.50 -17.19 -22.62
N LEU A 6 -14.20 -17.24 -21.32
CA LEU A 6 -12.80 -17.22 -20.84
C LEU A 6 -11.99 -18.40 -21.38
N ARG A 7 -12.58 -19.59 -21.46
CA ARG A 7 -11.93 -20.75 -22.10
C ARG A 7 -11.66 -20.54 -23.58
N ALA A 8 -12.59 -19.94 -24.31
CA ALA A 8 -12.42 -19.67 -25.73
C ALA A 8 -11.28 -18.68 -25.98
N LEU A 9 -11.23 -17.58 -25.23
CA LEU A 9 -10.14 -16.61 -25.28
C LEU A 9 -8.80 -17.24 -24.91
N ALA A 10 -8.76 -17.99 -23.80
CA ALA A 10 -7.55 -18.65 -23.35
C ALA A 10 -7.02 -19.75 -24.28
N ALA A 11 -7.87 -20.34 -25.13
CA ALA A 11 -7.45 -21.28 -26.16
C ALA A 11 -6.73 -20.59 -27.33
N VAL A 12 -6.96 -19.29 -27.54
CA VAL A 12 -6.28 -18.47 -28.54
C VAL A 12 -5.00 -17.88 -27.93
N ASP A 13 -5.15 -17.05 -26.89
CA ASP A 13 -4.04 -16.52 -26.10
C ASP A 13 -4.55 -16.14 -24.69
N PRO A 14 -4.16 -16.85 -23.63
CA PRO A 14 -4.63 -16.54 -22.28
C PRO A 14 -4.22 -15.14 -21.81
N GLN A 15 -3.16 -14.55 -22.37
CA GLN A 15 -2.73 -13.21 -22.00
C GLN A 15 -3.69 -12.11 -22.50
N SER A 16 -4.67 -12.41 -23.35
CA SER A 16 -5.74 -11.44 -23.69
C SER A 16 -6.72 -11.20 -22.53
N ILE A 17 -6.66 -12.02 -21.48
CA ILE A 17 -7.48 -11.92 -20.27
C ILE A 17 -6.68 -11.20 -19.17
N LEU A 18 -7.30 -10.21 -18.54
CA LEU A 18 -6.73 -9.42 -17.45
C LEU A 18 -7.60 -9.48 -16.18
N PRO A 19 -7.14 -10.09 -15.07
CA PRO A 19 -7.69 -9.80 -13.76
C PRO A 19 -7.33 -8.36 -13.35
N TYR A 20 -8.32 -7.59 -12.90
CA TYR A 20 -8.14 -6.23 -12.41
C TYR A 20 -8.66 -6.10 -10.98
N SER A 21 -7.77 -5.86 -10.02
CA SER A 21 -8.15 -5.79 -8.61
C SER A 21 -7.25 -4.89 -7.77
N TYR A 22 -7.81 -4.42 -6.64
CA TYR A 22 -7.08 -3.64 -5.66
C TYR A 22 -7.67 -3.82 -4.25
N CYS A 23 -7.54 -2.81 -3.39
CA CYS A 23 -7.85 -2.84 -1.96
C CYS A 23 -9.34 -2.62 -1.61
N GLY A 24 -10.30 -3.01 -2.45
CA GLY A 24 -11.73 -3.04 -2.07
C GLY A 24 -12.02 -4.02 -0.92
N THR A 25 -11.23 -5.09 -0.85
CA THR A 25 -10.88 -5.78 0.40
C THR A 25 -9.36 -5.87 0.50
N MET A 26 -8.82 -5.78 1.71
CA MET A 26 -7.39 -5.99 1.98
C MET A 26 -7.11 -7.34 2.65
N GLY A 27 -8.11 -8.21 2.74
CA GLY A 27 -7.93 -9.53 3.31
C GLY A 27 -7.34 -10.50 2.30
N PHE A 28 -6.58 -11.48 2.78
CA PHE A 28 -5.84 -12.41 1.93
C PHE A 28 -6.73 -13.45 1.25
N VAL A 29 -7.85 -13.83 1.87
CA VAL A 29 -8.75 -14.87 1.37
C VAL A 29 -9.59 -14.33 0.24
N GLN A 30 -10.30 -13.20 0.46
CA GLN A 30 -11.21 -12.61 -0.54
C GLN A 30 -10.52 -11.62 -1.47
N GLY A 31 -9.25 -11.30 -1.19
CA GLY A 31 -8.36 -10.58 -2.10
C GLY A 31 -7.91 -11.47 -3.26
N GLU A 32 -6.63 -11.83 -3.27
CA GLU A 32 -6.01 -12.44 -4.44
C GLU A 32 -5.99 -13.96 -4.45
N ALA A 33 -6.09 -14.65 -3.30
CA ALA A 33 -5.78 -16.07 -3.17
C ALA A 33 -6.40 -16.94 -4.29
N MET A 34 -7.72 -17.17 -4.25
CA MET A 34 -8.36 -18.04 -5.24
C MET A 34 -8.41 -17.44 -6.65
N ALA A 35 -8.46 -16.11 -6.76
CA ALA A 35 -8.42 -15.42 -8.04
C ALA A 35 -7.10 -15.73 -8.78
N SER A 36 -5.97 -15.51 -8.11
CA SER A 36 -4.63 -15.75 -8.63
C SER A 36 -4.45 -17.21 -9.01
N ARG A 37 -4.95 -18.16 -8.21
CA ARG A 37 -4.93 -19.59 -8.57
C ARG A 37 -5.60 -19.85 -9.91
N LEU A 38 -6.79 -19.30 -10.14
CA LEU A 38 -7.52 -19.44 -11.40
C LEU A 38 -6.73 -18.83 -12.56
N PHE A 39 -6.25 -17.59 -12.42
CA PHE A 39 -5.58 -16.85 -13.50
C PHE A 39 -4.17 -17.38 -13.80
N HIS A 40 -3.42 -17.81 -12.79
CA HIS A 40 -2.15 -18.54 -12.98
C HIS A 40 -2.37 -19.87 -13.69
N ARG A 41 -3.39 -20.63 -13.28
CA ARG A 41 -3.74 -21.88 -13.96
C ARG A 41 -4.12 -21.65 -15.42
N LEU A 42 -4.83 -20.56 -15.71
CA LEU A 42 -5.18 -20.15 -17.07
C LEU A 42 -3.95 -19.68 -17.87
N GLY A 43 -2.98 -19.03 -17.21
CA GLY A 43 -1.85 -18.35 -17.85
C GLY A 43 -2.21 -16.93 -18.30
N ALA A 44 -3.17 -16.29 -17.62
CA ALA A 44 -3.64 -14.96 -17.94
C ALA A 44 -2.59 -13.87 -17.67
N SER A 45 -2.83 -12.65 -18.15
CA SER A 45 -2.00 -11.50 -17.80
C SER A 45 -1.98 -11.28 -16.28
N LEU A 46 -0.88 -10.73 -15.78
CA LEU A 46 -0.74 -10.30 -14.39
C LEU A 46 -1.03 -8.81 -14.27
N LEU A 47 -1.45 -8.38 -13.09
CA LEU A 47 -1.71 -6.97 -12.78
C LEU A 47 -0.68 -6.44 -11.78
N GLU A 48 0.02 -5.38 -12.15
CA GLU A 48 0.88 -4.62 -11.25
C GLU A 48 0.04 -3.59 -10.48
N ARG A 49 -0.06 -3.78 -9.16
CA ARG A 49 -0.93 -3.01 -8.25
C ARG A 49 -0.25 -1.75 -7.70
N THR A 50 0.03 -0.78 -8.58
CA THR A 50 0.90 0.36 -8.24
C THR A 50 0.20 1.63 -7.73
N ILE A 51 -1.15 1.65 -7.74
CA ILE A 51 -1.89 2.90 -7.58
C ILE A 51 -1.87 3.50 -6.16
N CYS A 52 -1.37 2.84 -5.10
CA CYS A 52 -1.32 3.45 -3.76
C CYS A 52 0.10 3.77 -3.27
N SER A 53 0.86 2.75 -2.90
CA SER A 53 2.03 2.90 -2.02
C SER A 53 3.37 2.46 -2.62
N SER A 54 3.42 2.08 -3.89
CA SER A 54 4.61 1.44 -4.47
C SER A 54 5.86 2.32 -4.45
N ALA A 55 5.74 3.62 -4.71
CA ALA A 55 6.89 4.52 -4.71
C ALA A 55 7.51 4.69 -3.31
N GLY A 56 6.67 4.90 -2.29
CA GLY A 56 7.12 5.01 -0.91
C GLY A 56 7.59 3.68 -0.34
N ALA A 57 6.94 2.57 -0.71
CA ALA A 57 7.40 1.23 -0.39
C ALA A 57 8.84 1.00 -0.88
N GLU A 58 9.15 1.40 -2.11
CA GLU A 58 10.48 1.30 -2.68
C GLU A 58 11.48 2.20 -1.95
N GLY A 59 11.11 3.46 -1.68
CA GLY A 59 11.93 4.38 -0.90
C GLY A 59 12.28 3.84 0.49
N LEU A 60 11.32 3.23 1.19
CA LEU A 60 11.57 2.61 2.50
C LEU A 60 12.41 1.34 2.40
N ARG A 61 12.18 0.48 1.41
CA ARG A 61 13.00 -0.74 1.24
C ARG A 61 14.48 -0.41 1.06
N GLN A 62 14.80 0.66 0.33
CA GLN A 62 16.20 1.07 0.13
C GLN A 62 16.90 1.55 1.41
N VAL A 63 16.15 2.02 2.43
CA VAL A 63 16.73 2.52 3.69
C VAL A 63 16.61 1.52 4.83
N LEU A 64 15.43 0.92 4.99
CA LEU A 64 15.07 0.07 6.13
C LEU A 64 14.99 -1.42 5.78
N GLY A 65 15.18 -1.80 4.52
CA GLY A 65 15.05 -3.18 4.04
C GLY A 65 13.60 -3.69 3.91
N GLY A 66 12.60 -2.90 4.31
CA GLY A 66 11.19 -3.28 4.27
C GLY A 66 10.26 -2.15 4.66
N LEU A 67 8.95 -2.38 4.50
CA LEU A 67 7.91 -1.53 5.07
C LEU A 67 7.73 -1.87 6.55
N VAL A 68 8.73 -1.45 7.31
CA VAL A 68 8.78 -1.51 8.77
C VAL A 68 8.72 -0.09 9.32
N GLY A 69 8.45 0.02 10.62
CA GLY A 69 8.40 1.29 11.31
C GLY A 69 8.07 1.09 12.77
N MET A 70 8.01 2.19 13.52
CA MET A 70 7.60 2.18 14.93
C MET A 70 6.15 1.69 15.10
N ASP A 71 5.78 1.34 16.33
CA ASP A 71 4.40 1.00 16.63
C ASP A 71 3.52 2.26 16.67
N VAL A 72 2.30 2.17 16.15
CA VAL A 72 1.39 3.31 16.07
C VAL A 72 0.97 3.81 17.45
N GLU A 73 0.89 2.92 18.43
CA GLU A 73 0.49 3.27 19.80
C GLU A 73 1.57 4.08 20.51
N GLN A 74 2.83 3.84 20.17
CA GLN A 74 3.99 4.49 20.80
C GLN A 74 4.10 5.97 20.46
N PHE A 75 3.39 6.45 19.44
CA PHE A 75 3.26 7.89 19.19
C PHE A 75 2.68 8.65 20.39
N ALA A 76 1.89 8.01 21.27
CA ALA A 76 1.37 8.64 22.49
C ALA A 76 2.46 9.10 23.47
N HIS A 77 3.68 8.55 23.35
CA HIS A 77 4.81 8.82 24.23
C HIS A 77 5.91 9.66 23.57
N SER A 78 5.73 10.08 22.32
CA SER A 78 6.68 10.94 21.60
C SER A 78 6.66 12.37 22.16
N ARG A 79 7.80 13.06 22.15
CA ARG A 79 7.91 14.49 22.52
C ARG A 79 7.82 15.43 21.32
N LEU A 80 8.15 14.93 20.13
CA LEU A 80 7.93 15.60 18.85
C LEU A 80 7.31 14.61 17.87
N ILE A 81 6.26 15.04 17.16
CA ILE A 81 5.65 14.27 16.08
C ILE A 81 5.60 15.14 14.81
N LEU A 82 6.34 14.70 13.79
CA LEU A 82 6.27 15.27 12.45
C LEU A 82 5.23 14.48 11.63
N ILE A 83 4.13 15.12 11.28
CA ILE A 83 3.08 14.54 10.45
C ILE A 83 3.31 15.00 9.01
N TRP A 84 3.87 14.12 8.18
CA TRP A 84 4.41 14.48 6.86
C TRP A 84 3.60 13.86 5.72
N GLY A 85 3.02 14.72 4.87
CA GLY A 85 2.23 14.33 3.69
C GLY A 85 0.98 13.54 4.06
N SER A 86 0.29 13.94 5.14
CA SER A 86 -0.82 13.20 5.74
C SER A 86 -1.93 14.13 6.23
N ASN A 87 -3.15 13.89 5.77
CA ASN A 87 -4.36 14.39 6.42
C ASN A 87 -4.90 13.36 7.43
N SER A 88 -4.16 13.17 8.52
CA SER A 88 -4.40 12.11 9.50
C SER A 88 -5.79 12.14 10.15
N ILE A 89 -6.39 13.30 10.37
CA ILE A 89 -7.74 13.38 10.95
C ILE A 89 -8.79 12.70 10.05
N THR A 90 -8.67 12.88 8.74
CA THR A 90 -9.60 12.29 7.77
C THR A 90 -9.21 10.86 7.39
N SER A 91 -7.92 10.59 7.16
CA SER A 91 -7.47 9.32 6.57
C SER A 91 -6.84 8.33 7.55
N ASN A 92 -6.58 8.72 8.81
CA ASN A 92 -5.93 7.85 9.79
C ASN A 92 -6.29 8.24 11.24
N LEU A 93 -7.58 8.13 11.57
CA LEU A 93 -8.10 8.51 12.89
C LEU A 93 -7.49 7.69 14.04
N HIS A 94 -7.11 6.43 13.76
CA HIS A 94 -6.42 5.56 14.71
C HIS A 94 -5.11 6.20 15.20
N PHE A 95 -4.23 6.63 14.29
CA PHE A 95 -3.02 7.38 14.65
C PHE A 95 -3.35 8.71 15.34
N TRP A 96 -4.35 9.45 14.86
CA TRP A 96 -4.69 10.76 15.41
C TRP A 96 -5.08 10.71 16.90
N THR A 97 -5.70 9.61 17.34
CA THR A 97 -6.00 9.37 18.75
C THR A 97 -4.74 9.40 19.62
N TYR A 98 -3.68 8.69 19.22
CA TYR A 98 -2.40 8.68 19.94
C TYR A 98 -1.65 10.02 19.83
N ALA A 99 -1.69 10.67 18.66
CA ALA A 99 -1.09 12.01 18.50
C ALA A 99 -1.72 13.05 19.43
N GLN A 100 -3.04 12.97 19.65
CA GLN A 100 -3.76 13.84 20.61
C GLN A 100 -3.41 13.52 22.07
N GLN A 101 -3.19 12.25 22.40
CA GLN A 101 -2.69 11.86 23.73
C GLN A 101 -1.30 12.46 23.98
N ALA A 102 -0.38 12.31 23.03
CA ALA A 102 0.96 12.89 23.09
C ALA A 102 0.90 14.42 23.25
N LYS A 103 0.06 15.09 22.45
CA LYS A 103 -0.14 16.54 22.53
C LYS A 103 -0.62 16.98 23.92
N ARG A 104 -1.57 16.25 24.52
CA ARG A 104 -2.05 16.52 25.89
C ARG A 104 -0.95 16.30 26.94
N ALA A 105 -0.03 15.37 26.70
CA ALA A 105 1.15 15.14 27.50
C ALA A 105 2.30 16.14 27.24
N GLY A 106 2.09 17.14 26.38
CA GLY A 106 3.06 18.21 26.09
C GLY A 106 3.91 17.99 24.85
N ALA A 107 3.60 17.00 24.01
CA ALA A 107 4.32 16.79 22.76
C ALA A 107 4.06 17.91 21.75
N ARG A 108 5.11 18.32 21.02
CA ARG A 108 4.99 19.24 19.88
C ARG A 108 4.55 18.45 18.65
N LEU A 109 3.50 18.92 17.99
CA LEU A 109 3.00 18.38 16.71
C LEU A 109 3.27 19.39 15.60
N VAL A 110 3.90 18.95 14.52
CA VAL A 110 4.16 19.74 13.32
C VAL A 110 3.56 19.03 12.11
N CYS A 111 2.71 19.72 11.35
CA CYS A 111 2.17 19.20 10.09
C CYS A 111 3.01 19.73 8.92
N ILE A 112 3.47 18.84 8.05
CA ILE A 112 4.23 19.16 6.84
C ILE A 112 3.39 18.68 5.66
N ASP A 113 2.67 19.60 5.04
CA ASP A 113 1.70 19.31 3.98
C ASP A 113 1.50 20.57 3.11
N PRO A 114 1.49 20.47 1.77
CA PRO A 114 1.21 21.62 0.91
C PRO A 114 -0.17 22.25 1.13
N TRP A 115 -1.14 21.46 1.60
CA TRP A 115 -2.49 21.90 1.87
C TRP A 115 -2.74 22.02 3.38
N ARG A 116 -3.29 23.17 3.80
CA ARG A 116 -3.72 23.37 5.18
C ARG A 116 -5.04 22.64 5.44
N ASN A 117 -4.92 21.36 5.80
CA ASN A 117 -6.04 20.48 6.14
C ASN A 117 -6.35 20.50 7.65
N ASP A 118 -7.39 19.78 8.08
CA ASP A 118 -7.82 19.68 9.48
C ASP A 118 -6.67 19.29 10.43
N THR A 119 -5.78 18.41 9.98
CA THR A 119 -4.61 17.97 10.77
C THR A 119 -3.66 19.14 11.02
N ALA A 120 -3.40 19.95 9.99
CA ALA A 120 -2.57 21.15 10.11
C ALA A 120 -3.18 22.18 11.07
N GLU A 121 -4.50 22.39 11.04
CA GLU A 121 -5.19 23.30 11.96
C GLU A 121 -5.07 22.89 13.43
N LYS A 122 -4.93 21.59 13.70
CA LYS A 122 -4.77 21.06 15.07
C LYS A 122 -3.31 20.89 15.48
N CYS A 123 -2.34 21.10 14.58
CA CYS A 123 -0.92 21.08 14.93
C CYS A 123 -0.48 22.42 15.52
N HIS A 124 0.67 22.43 16.21
CA HIS A 124 1.25 23.67 16.75
C HIS A 124 1.86 24.51 15.64
N GLU A 125 2.28 23.84 14.57
CA GLU A 125 2.91 24.45 13.42
C GLU A 125 2.51 23.71 12.14
N HIS A 126 2.40 24.48 11.06
CA HIS A 126 2.19 23.99 9.70
C HIS A 126 3.33 24.47 8.81
N VAL A 127 4.04 23.53 8.20
CA VAL A 127 5.07 23.77 7.18
C VAL A 127 4.43 23.56 5.82
N GLN A 128 3.98 24.65 5.21
CA GLN A 128 3.27 24.64 3.93
C GLN A 128 4.26 24.65 2.75
N LEU A 129 4.97 23.55 2.55
CA LEU A 129 5.88 23.40 1.44
C LEU A 129 5.15 23.24 0.09
N ARG A 130 5.82 23.61 -1.01
CA ARG A 130 5.33 23.37 -2.37
C ARG A 130 5.27 21.87 -2.66
N PRO A 131 4.26 21.37 -3.42
CA PRO A 131 4.16 19.96 -3.77
C PRO A 131 5.45 19.41 -4.42
N GLY A 132 5.92 18.26 -3.92
CA GLY A 132 7.09 17.56 -4.45
C GLY A 132 8.45 18.14 -4.07
N THR A 133 8.49 19.05 -3.08
CA THR A 133 9.74 19.63 -2.55
C THR A 133 10.20 18.98 -1.24
N ASP A 134 9.54 17.91 -0.81
CA ASP A 134 9.78 17.20 0.47
C ASP A 134 11.23 16.74 0.65
N ALA A 135 11.87 16.24 -0.42
CA ALA A 135 13.28 15.84 -0.37
C ALA A 135 14.21 17.02 -0.08
N ALA A 136 13.92 18.21 -0.62
CA ALA A 136 14.70 19.42 -0.37
C ALA A 136 14.59 19.86 1.09
N LEU A 137 13.36 19.80 1.65
CA LEU A 137 13.15 20.05 3.08
C LEU A 137 13.93 19.03 3.93
N ALA A 138 13.81 17.73 3.65
CA ALA A 138 14.53 16.70 4.39
C ALA A 138 16.06 16.91 4.36
N TYR A 139 16.65 17.21 3.19
CA TYR A 139 18.08 17.51 3.10
C TYR A 139 18.48 18.78 3.86
N ALA A 140 17.63 19.80 3.92
CA ALA A 140 17.92 20.99 4.70
C ALA A 140 17.81 20.76 6.21
N LEU A 141 16.91 19.88 6.66
CA LEU A 141 16.92 19.42 8.06
C LEU A 141 18.24 18.70 8.37
N MET A 142 18.69 17.80 7.49
CA MET A 142 19.98 17.12 7.64
C MET A 142 21.17 18.10 7.65
N HIS A 143 21.15 19.10 6.77
CA HIS A 143 22.17 20.15 6.73
C HIS A 143 22.34 20.81 8.09
N GLU A 144 21.24 21.24 8.71
CA GLU A 144 21.27 21.91 10.01
C GLU A 144 21.69 20.97 11.13
N LEU A 145 21.17 19.73 11.15
CA LEU A 145 21.60 18.71 12.12
C LEU A 145 23.12 18.49 12.05
N ILE A 146 23.70 18.42 10.85
CA ILE A 146 25.14 18.23 10.63
C ILE A 146 25.93 19.49 11.03
N THR A 147 25.47 20.66 10.64
CA THR A 147 26.17 21.93 10.87
C THR A 147 26.24 22.29 12.36
N HIS A 148 25.21 21.94 13.12
CA HIS A 148 25.10 22.22 14.55
C HIS A 148 25.46 21.03 15.44
N ASP A 149 25.90 19.91 14.86
CA ASP A 149 26.28 18.69 15.57
C ASP A 149 25.17 18.10 16.46
N TRP A 150 23.92 18.16 16.00
CA TRP A 150 22.77 17.53 16.65
C TRP A 150 22.62 16.05 16.25
N LEU A 151 23.75 15.34 16.13
CA LEU A 151 23.83 13.98 15.62
C LEU A 151 24.07 12.98 16.74
N ASP A 152 23.48 11.79 16.61
CA ASP A 152 23.85 10.61 17.39
C ASP A 152 24.98 9.86 16.66
N HIS A 153 26.22 10.30 16.92
CA HIS A 153 27.41 9.73 16.29
C HIS A 153 27.58 8.23 16.54
N ASP A 154 27.22 7.73 17.73
CA ASP A 154 27.30 6.29 18.04
C ASP A 154 26.31 5.49 17.20
N TYR A 155 25.07 5.99 17.04
CA TYR A 155 24.06 5.31 16.24
C TYR A 155 24.46 5.29 14.76
N ILE A 156 24.91 6.44 14.23
CA ILE A 156 25.37 6.57 12.86
C ILE A 156 26.51 5.57 12.59
N ALA A 157 27.53 5.54 13.45
CA ALA A 157 28.70 4.69 13.26
C ALA A 157 28.37 3.18 13.29
N ARG A 158 27.40 2.77 14.12
CA ARG A 158 27.11 1.34 14.37
C ARG A 158 26.02 0.75 13.50
N TYR A 159 25.02 1.55 13.13
CA TYR A 159 23.76 1.05 12.56
C TYR A 159 23.42 1.65 11.20
N THR A 160 24.32 2.44 10.60
CA THR A 160 24.08 3.05 9.29
C THR A 160 25.20 2.75 8.29
N LEU A 161 24.88 2.93 7.01
CA LEU A 161 25.82 2.85 5.90
C LEU A 161 25.65 4.09 5.03
N GLY A 162 26.75 4.56 4.43
CA GLY A 162 26.71 5.66 3.46
C GLY A 162 26.51 7.07 4.03
N PHE A 163 26.76 7.28 5.33
CA PHE A 163 26.62 8.60 5.97
C PHE A 163 27.45 9.70 5.29
N GLU A 164 28.70 9.45 4.92
CA GLU A 164 29.54 10.48 4.28
C GLU A 164 28.97 10.95 2.92
N ALA A 165 28.43 10.04 2.11
CA ALA A 165 27.78 10.40 0.87
C ALA A 165 26.46 11.18 1.11
N LEU A 166 25.69 10.78 2.13
CA LEU A 166 24.49 11.50 2.54
C LEU A 166 24.83 12.91 3.03
N LYS A 167 25.87 13.05 3.85
CA LYS A 167 26.38 14.31 4.38
C LYS A 167 26.80 15.23 3.25
N ALA A 168 27.63 14.76 2.31
CA ALA A 168 28.03 15.55 1.15
C ALA A 168 26.81 16.10 0.40
N ARG A 169 25.80 15.25 0.18
CA ARG A 169 24.56 15.68 -0.48
C ARG A 169 23.75 16.67 0.36
N ALA A 170 23.61 16.46 1.66
CA ALA A 170 22.87 17.35 2.57
C ALA A 170 23.52 18.73 2.64
N MET A 171 24.86 18.82 2.63
CA MET A 171 25.59 20.09 2.67
C MET A 171 25.32 20.99 1.44
N GLU A 172 24.83 20.44 0.32
CA GLU A 172 24.40 21.23 -0.84
C GLU A 172 23.06 21.94 -0.63
N TRP A 173 22.34 21.65 0.46
CA TRP A 173 21.00 22.17 0.74
C TRP A 173 20.96 23.03 2.01
N PRO A 174 21.62 24.21 2.03
CA PRO A 174 21.45 25.15 3.12
C PRO A 174 19.98 25.62 3.22
N PRO A 175 19.51 26.03 4.40
CA PRO A 175 18.13 26.45 4.62
C PRO A 175 17.65 27.52 3.64
N GLU A 176 18.52 28.44 3.21
CA GLU A 176 18.19 29.50 2.26
C GLU A 176 17.81 28.94 0.87
N ARG A 177 18.56 27.93 0.39
CA ARG A 177 18.26 27.26 -0.88
C ARG A 177 16.96 26.48 -0.77
N ALA A 178 16.79 25.71 0.30
CA ALA A 178 15.59 24.91 0.51
C ALA A 178 14.35 25.79 0.71
N ALA A 179 14.47 26.92 1.40
CA ALA A 179 13.40 27.91 1.54
C ALA A 179 12.86 28.39 0.18
N GLN A 180 13.75 28.72 -0.76
CA GLN A 180 13.36 29.14 -2.11
C GLN A 180 12.62 28.03 -2.89
N VAL A 181 13.12 26.78 -2.78
CA VAL A 181 12.54 25.63 -3.48
C VAL A 181 11.19 25.26 -2.86
N CYS A 182 11.16 25.06 -1.54
CA CYS A 182 10.00 24.64 -0.79
C CYS A 182 8.94 25.73 -0.63
N GLY A 183 9.28 27.01 -0.80
CA GLY A 183 8.34 28.11 -0.59
C GLY A 183 8.01 28.35 0.89
N VAL A 184 8.90 28.00 1.80
CA VAL A 184 8.81 28.26 3.25
C VAL A 184 9.96 29.16 3.69
N SER A 185 9.91 29.73 4.90
CA SER A 185 11.03 30.57 5.38
C SER A 185 12.24 29.73 5.83
N ALA A 186 13.45 30.24 5.62
CA ALA A 186 14.67 29.58 6.12
C ALA A 186 14.62 29.45 7.65
N GLY A 187 14.12 30.46 8.37
CA GLY A 187 13.95 30.41 9.82
C GLY A 187 13.04 29.26 10.28
N GLN A 188 11.97 28.97 9.55
CA GLN A 188 11.09 27.83 9.83
C GLN A 188 11.84 26.49 9.68
N ILE A 189 12.65 26.34 8.64
CA ILE A 189 13.49 25.15 8.42
C ILE A 189 14.49 24.98 9.56
N ARG A 190 15.19 26.05 9.95
CA ARG A 190 16.17 26.02 11.05
C ARG A 190 15.52 25.63 12.38
N GLN A 191 14.37 26.22 12.70
CA GLN A 191 13.64 25.90 13.92
C GLN A 191 13.16 24.45 13.94
N LEU A 192 12.62 23.96 12.82
CA LEU A 192 12.20 22.57 12.69
C LEU A 192 13.36 21.60 12.86
N ALA A 193 14.53 21.91 12.28
CA ALA A 193 15.73 21.09 12.42
C ALA A 193 16.25 21.07 13.86
N HIS A 194 16.27 22.23 14.52
CA HIS A 194 16.61 22.36 15.93
C HIS A 194 15.68 21.50 16.80
N ASP A 195 14.38 21.62 16.61
CA ASP A 195 13.40 20.84 17.38
C ASP A 195 13.56 19.35 17.15
N TYR A 196 13.82 18.93 15.90
CA TYR A 196 14.03 17.52 15.56
C TYR A 196 15.30 16.94 16.21
N GLY A 197 16.37 17.73 16.32
CA GLY A 197 17.59 17.34 17.02
C GLY A 197 17.48 17.40 18.54
N ALA A 198 16.70 18.32 19.10
CA ALA A 198 16.64 18.58 20.54
C ALA A 198 15.52 17.84 21.29
N LEU A 199 14.38 17.56 20.63
CA LEU A 199 13.22 16.94 21.26
C LEU A 199 13.20 15.42 21.03
N SER A 200 13.69 14.66 22.01
CA SER A 200 13.62 13.18 22.00
C SER A 200 12.60 12.66 23.03
N PRO A 201 11.78 11.64 22.72
CA PRO A 201 11.71 10.90 21.45
C PRO A 201 11.04 11.68 20.30
N ALA A 202 11.65 11.68 19.12
CA ALA A 202 11.12 12.28 17.89
C ALA A 202 10.56 11.21 16.95
N ALA A 203 9.31 11.38 16.53
CA ALA A 203 8.62 10.46 15.63
C ALA A 203 8.16 11.12 14.34
N ILE A 204 8.27 10.41 13.23
CA ILE A 204 7.77 10.83 11.92
C ILE A 204 6.58 9.94 11.54
N ARG A 205 5.38 10.51 11.51
CA ARG A 205 4.24 9.88 10.85
C ARG A 205 4.22 10.33 9.40
N MET A 206 4.66 9.44 8.51
CA MET A 206 4.70 9.69 7.08
C MET A 206 3.52 9.02 6.38
N ASN A 207 2.90 9.65 5.38
CA ASN A 207 1.80 9.03 4.66
C ASN A 207 1.89 9.28 3.15
N TYR A 208 0.89 8.79 2.41
CA TYR A 208 0.98 8.58 0.98
C TYR A 208 0.95 9.84 0.11
N GLY A 209 0.68 11.03 0.65
CA GLY A 209 0.57 12.25 -0.14
C GLY A 209 1.87 12.60 -0.87
N LEU A 210 3.01 12.49 -0.18
CA LEU A 210 4.31 12.94 -0.68
C LEU A 210 4.91 12.06 -1.79
N GLN A 211 4.38 10.85 -1.98
CA GLN A 211 4.84 9.94 -3.04
C GLN A 211 4.05 10.10 -4.36
N ARG A 212 2.99 10.94 -4.39
CA ARG A 212 2.13 11.15 -5.57
C ARG A 212 2.67 12.19 -6.55
N VAL A 213 3.98 12.22 -6.68
CA VAL A 213 4.71 13.16 -7.52
C VAL A 213 5.93 12.45 -8.11
N ARG A 214 6.48 13.01 -9.20
CA ARG A 214 7.74 12.54 -9.75
C ARG A 214 8.84 12.63 -8.69
N GLY A 215 9.55 11.52 -8.47
CA GLY A 215 10.61 11.45 -7.47
C GLY A 215 10.15 11.21 -6.03
N GLY A 216 8.86 10.92 -5.80
CA GLY A 216 8.30 10.66 -4.47
C GLY A 216 9.01 9.56 -3.66
N ALA A 217 9.50 8.51 -4.34
CA ALA A 217 10.32 7.47 -3.71
C ALA A 217 11.62 8.03 -3.10
N ASN A 218 12.27 8.98 -3.78
CA ASN A 218 13.49 9.63 -3.28
C ASN A 218 13.19 10.56 -2.09
N ALA A 219 12.03 11.21 -2.07
CA ALA A 219 11.59 11.98 -0.91
C ALA A 219 11.38 11.09 0.31
N VAL A 220 10.67 9.97 0.16
CA VAL A 220 10.53 8.95 1.20
C VAL A 220 11.90 8.47 1.69
N ARG A 221 12.81 8.16 0.76
CA ARG A 221 14.18 7.72 1.09
C ARG A 221 14.93 8.75 1.92
N ALA A 222 14.89 10.03 1.54
CA ALA A 222 15.54 11.10 2.28
C ALA A 222 14.93 11.25 3.70
N ILE A 223 13.61 11.30 3.82
CA ILE A 223 12.93 11.42 5.12
C ILE A 223 13.27 10.22 6.02
N ALA A 224 13.31 9.00 5.46
CA ALA A 224 13.63 7.79 6.21
C ALA A 224 15.06 7.73 6.76
N CYS A 225 15.99 8.55 6.27
CA CYS A 225 17.33 8.66 6.84
C CYS A 225 17.37 9.51 8.12
N LEU A 226 16.44 10.46 8.30
CA LEU A 226 16.43 11.40 9.43
C LEU A 226 16.47 10.73 10.81
N PRO A 227 15.68 9.68 11.10
CA PRO A 227 15.62 9.15 12.45
C PRO A 227 16.93 8.48 12.90
N ALA A 228 17.74 7.98 11.95
CA ALA A 228 19.05 7.42 12.26
C ALA A 228 20.08 8.50 12.62
N LEU A 229 19.93 9.72 12.10
CA LEU A 229 20.86 10.82 12.37
C LEU A 229 20.77 11.32 13.81
N VAL A 230 19.58 11.31 14.40
CA VAL A 230 19.32 11.82 15.76
C VAL A 230 19.13 10.70 16.80
N GLY A 231 19.35 9.44 16.42
CA GLY A 231 19.18 8.29 17.31
C GLY A 231 17.73 7.99 17.70
N ALA A 232 16.75 8.50 16.94
CA ALA A 232 15.32 8.35 17.28
C ALA A 232 14.89 6.87 17.35
N TRP A 233 15.50 5.99 16.55
CA TRP A 233 15.24 4.54 16.58
C TRP A 233 15.66 3.84 17.87
N ARG A 234 16.39 4.49 18.79
CA ARG A 234 16.69 3.94 20.12
C ARG A 234 15.48 3.93 21.04
N HIS A 235 14.46 4.71 20.71
CA HIS A 235 13.24 4.85 21.50
C HIS A 235 12.09 4.14 20.79
N ASP A 236 11.28 3.40 21.54
CA ASP A 236 10.02 2.83 21.05
C ASP A 236 9.04 3.91 20.52
N ALA A 237 9.04 5.07 21.17
CA ALA A 237 8.27 6.26 20.80
C ALA A 237 9.00 7.19 19.81
N GLY A 238 10.10 6.75 19.22
CA GLY A 238 10.87 7.48 18.22
C GLY A 238 11.06 6.69 16.93
N GLY A 239 11.33 7.39 15.83
CA GLY A 239 11.56 6.76 14.54
C GLY A 239 10.63 7.27 13.45
N LEU A 240 10.20 6.36 12.58
CA LEU A 240 9.28 6.64 11.47
C LEU A 240 8.24 5.52 11.34
N LEU A 241 7.01 5.89 10.97
CA LEU A 241 5.99 4.97 10.51
C LEU A 241 5.32 5.51 9.25
N MET A 242 5.48 4.77 8.14
CA MET A 242 4.63 4.89 6.94
C MET A 242 3.61 3.77 6.87
N SER A 243 4.13 2.54 6.98
CA SER A 243 3.41 1.28 6.94
C SER A 243 4.16 0.25 7.79
N SER A 244 3.43 -0.69 8.37
CA SER A 244 3.94 -1.84 9.12
C SER A 244 3.75 -3.16 8.35
N SER A 245 3.52 -3.12 7.04
CA SER A 245 3.15 -4.31 6.25
C SER A 245 4.20 -5.41 6.13
N ASN A 246 5.45 -5.16 6.53
CA ASN A 246 6.48 -6.19 6.65
C ASN A 246 6.80 -6.59 8.10
N HIS A 247 6.03 -6.10 9.08
CA HIS A 247 6.15 -6.54 10.47
C HIS A 247 5.85 -8.04 10.60
N PHE A 248 4.77 -8.51 9.96
CA PHE A 248 4.44 -9.91 9.81
C PHE A 248 4.67 -10.43 8.39
N LYS A 249 4.88 -11.75 8.28
CA LYS A 249 5.13 -12.42 7.00
C LYS A 249 3.91 -13.24 6.58
N ALA A 250 3.30 -12.84 5.48
CA ALA A 250 2.31 -13.66 4.80
C ALA A 250 2.98 -14.66 3.84
N ASP A 251 2.36 -15.83 3.64
CA ASP A 251 2.77 -16.80 2.62
C ASP A 251 2.03 -16.57 1.30
N THR A 252 2.45 -15.52 0.58
CA THR A 252 1.88 -15.18 -0.72
C THR A 252 1.99 -16.32 -1.73
N ALA A 253 3.03 -17.16 -1.66
CA ALA A 253 3.21 -18.27 -2.59
C ALA A 253 2.18 -19.38 -2.36
N ALA A 254 1.87 -19.71 -1.10
CA ALA A 254 0.81 -20.65 -0.77
C ALA A 254 -0.58 -20.13 -1.17
N LEU A 255 -0.82 -18.83 -0.96
CA LEU A 255 -2.09 -18.19 -1.32
C LEU A 255 -2.32 -18.14 -2.83
N GLU A 256 -1.35 -17.63 -3.59
CA GLU A 256 -1.52 -17.30 -5.02
C GLU A 256 -1.11 -18.43 -5.96
N ARG A 257 -0.35 -19.43 -5.48
CA ARG A 257 0.08 -20.62 -6.24
C ARG A 257 0.70 -20.31 -7.60
N PRO A 258 1.83 -19.57 -7.65
CA PRO A 258 2.52 -19.28 -8.91
C PRO A 258 3.02 -20.53 -9.64
N ASP A 259 3.13 -21.68 -8.95
CA ASP A 259 3.44 -22.97 -9.56
C ASP A 259 2.41 -23.42 -10.62
N LEU A 260 1.16 -22.95 -10.53
CA LEU A 260 0.11 -23.22 -11.54
C LEU A 260 0.41 -22.57 -12.90
N LEU A 261 1.35 -21.61 -12.96
CA LEU A 261 1.87 -21.10 -14.23
C LEU A 261 2.63 -22.18 -15.01
N ALA A 262 3.11 -23.24 -14.35
CA ALA A 262 3.80 -24.37 -15.00
C ALA A 262 4.94 -23.92 -15.95
N GLY A 263 5.73 -22.93 -15.51
CA GLY A 263 6.84 -22.36 -16.27
C GLY A 263 6.48 -21.25 -17.27
N ARG A 264 5.19 -20.92 -17.44
CA ARG A 264 4.74 -19.79 -18.26
C ARG A 264 5.11 -18.46 -17.61
N THR A 265 5.43 -17.47 -18.42
CA THR A 265 5.79 -16.10 -18.01
C THR A 265 4.87 -15.08 -18.68
N PRO A 266 3.58 -15.02 -18.25
CA PRO A 266 2.64 -14.06 -18.81
C PRO A 266 3.10 -12.63 -18.56
N ARG A 267 2.69 -11.72 -19.45
CA ARG A 267 2.93 -10.28 -19.31
C ARG A 267 2.29 -9.72 -18.03
N THR A 268 2.88 -8.64 -17.53
CA THR A 268 2.34 -7.86 -16.42
C THR A 268 1.91 -6.49 -16.94
N LEU A 269 0.68 -6.10 -16.63
CA LEU A 269 0.10 -4.80 -17.00
C LEU A 269 -0.04 -3.93 -15.77
N ASN A 270 0.29 -2.64 -15.89
CA ASN A 270 0.21 -1.72 -14.77
C ASN A 270 -1.19 -1.15 -14.63
N MET A 271 -1.79 -1.28 -13.44
CA MET A 271 -3.16 -0.82 -13.23
C MET A 271 -3.36 0.68 -13.51
N VAL A 272 -2.32 1.51 -13.35
CA VAL A 272 -2.43 2.97 -13.58
C VAL A 272 -2.44 3.34 -15.06
N THR A 273 -2.02 2.42 -15.95
CA THR A 273 -2.00 2.61 -17.40
C THR A 273 -3.17 1.92 -18.11
N ILE A 274 -4.14 1.39 -17.36
CA ILE A 274 -5.24 0.57 -17.90
C ILE A 274 -6.00 1.25 -19.05
N GLY A 275 -6.19 2.57 -19.01
CA GLY A 275 -6.83 3.30 -20.11
C GLY A 275 -6.04 3.25 -21.42
N ASP A 276 -4.71 3.37 -21.36
CA ASP A 276 -3.85 3.22 -22.53
C ASP A 276 -3.76 1.77 -22.99
N ASP A 277 -3.69 0.83 -22.04
CA ASP A 277 -3.53 -0.60 -22.34
C ASP A 277 -4.80 -1.21 -22.94
N LEU A 278 -6.00 -0.78 -22.53
CA LEU A 278 -7.27 -1.18 -23.15
C LEU A 278 -7.46 -0.60 -24.55
N LEU A 279 -6.80 0.50 -24.91
CA LEU A 279 -6.89 1.11 -26.24
C LEU A 279 -5.75 0.65 -27.17
N ARG A 280 -4.85 -0.21 -26.69
CA ARG A 280 -3.70 -0.68 -27.44
C ARG A 280 -4.01 -1.96 -28.20
N GLU A 281 -3.72 -1.95 -29.50
CA GLU A 281 -3.80 -3.13 -30.37
C GLU A 281 -2.66 -4.12 -30.11
N ALA A 282 -2.83 -5.35 -30.57
CA ALA A 282 -1.82 -6.39 -30.45
C ALA A 282 -0.52 -6.00 -31.17
N CYS A 283 0.62 -6.17 -30.51
CA CYS A 283 1.92 -5.95 -31.12
C CYS A 283 3.03 -6.76 -30.42
N PRO A 284 4.21 -6.94 -31.05
CA PRO A 284 5.27 -7.79 -30.49
C PRO A 284 5.76 -7.38 -29.10
N THR A 285 5.71 -6.09 -28.75
CA THR A 285 6.19 -5.58 -27.45
C THR A 285 5.12 -5.58 -26.37
N PHE A 286 3.84 -5.53 -26.74
CA PHE A 286 2.72 -5.51 -25.80
C PHE A 286 2.11 -6.90 -25.59
N GLY A 287 2.17 -7.77 -26.58
CA GLY A 287 1.42 -9.03 -26.63
C GLY A 287 0.02 -8.84 -27.23
N PRO A 288 -0.93 -9.74 -26.92
CA PRO A 288 -2.27 -9.71 -27.50
C PRO A 288 -3.07 -8.48 -27.08
N LYS A 289 -4.08 -8.09 -27.85
CA LYS A 289 -5.05 -7.08 -27.40
C LYS A 289 -5.72 -7.58 -26.10
N ILE A 290 -6.10 -6.67 -25.20
CA ILE A 290 -6.93 -7.06 -24.05
C ILE A 290 -8.35 -7.26 -24.58
N GLU A 291 -8.87 -8.48 -24.40
CA GLU A 291 -10.17 -8.92 -24.89
C GLU A 291 -11.12 -9.30 -23.75
N ALA A 292 -10.60 -9.56 -22.55
CA ALA A 292 -11.43 -9.69 -21.35
C ALA A 292 -10.81 -9.04 -20.12
N VAL A 293 -11.64 -8.39 -19.31
CA VAL A 293 -11.25 -7.87 -17.98
C VAL A 293 -12.20 -8.43 -16.92
N ILE A 294 -11.62 -8.99 -15.86
CA ILE A 294 -12.36 -9.46 -14.70
C ILE A 294 -12.02 -8.52 -13.54
N VAL A 295 -12.96 -7.63 -13.21
CA VAL A 295 -12.79 -6.65 -12.14
C VAL A 295 -13.33 -7.20 -10.83
N TYR A 296 -12.54 -7.11 -9.76
CA TYR A 296 -12.97 -7.44 -8.39
C TYR A 296 -12.23 -6.55 -7.40
N ASN A 297 -12.87 -6.18 -6.29
CA ASN A 297 -12.26 -5.35 -5.25
C ASN A 297 -11.70 -4.00 -5.77
N SER A 298 -12.27 -3.45 -6.85
CA SER A 298 -11.82 -2.19 -7.44
C SER A 298 -12.89 -1.58 -8.35
N ASN A 299 -12.87 -0.25 -8.51
CA ASN A 299 -13.70 0.50 -9.45
C ASN A 299 -12.78 1.33 -10.39
N PRO A 300 -12.12 0.71 -11.39
CA PRO A 300 -11.18 1.39 -12.28
C PRO A 300 -11.73 2.65 -12.94
N LEU A 301 -13.01 2.69 -13.30
CA LEU A 301 -13.62 3.88 -13.93
C LEU A 301 -13.60 5.10 -12.99
N ALA A 302 -13.64 4.90 -11.68
CA ALA A 302 -13.56 5.99 -10.70
C ALA A 302 -12.13 6.32 -10.27
N VAL A 303 -11.25 5.32 -10.18
CA VAL A 303 -9.96 5.47 -9.48
C VAL A 303 -8.74 5.53 -10.40
N ALA A 304 -8.81 4.95 -11.60
CA ALA A 304 -7.66 4.93 -12.50
C ALA A 304 -7.42 6.33 -13.13
N PRO A 305 -6.16 6.74 -13.33
CA PRO A 305 -5.83 7.99 -14.01
C PRO A 305 -6.33 8.02 -15.46
N GLU A 306 -6.36 9.21 -16.05
CA GLU A 306 -6.78 9.40 -17.46
C GLU A 306 -8.18 8.84 -17.73
N GLY A 307 -9.16 9.20 -16.87
CA GLY A 307 -10.50 8.60 -16.86
C GLY A 307 -11.21 8.55 -18.21
N ASP A 308 -10.99 9.52 -19.10
CA ASP A 308 -11.53 9.49 -20.46
C ASP A 308 -11.03 8.30 -21.29
N LYS A 309 -9.74 7.95 -21.15
CA LYS A 309 -9.17 6.77 -21.82
C LYS A 309 -9.68 5.50 -21.21
N VAL A 310 -9.77 5.45 -19.88
CA VAL A 310 -10.33 4.30 -19.14
C VAL A 310 -11.75 4.04 -19.62
N ARG A 311 -12.61 5.06 -19.61
CA ARG A 311 -13.99 4.98 -20.10
C ARG A 311 -14.08 4.49 -21.54
N ARG A 312 -13.28 5.05 -22.45
CA ARG A 312 -13.23 4.59 -23.86
C ARG A 312 -12.78 3.14 -23.98
N GLY A 313 -11.83 2.70 -23.15
CA GLY A 313 -11.34 1.33 -23.12
C GLY A 313 -12.43 0.36 -22.68
N PHE A 314 -13.14 0.66 -21.59
CA PHE A 314 -14.25 -0.17 -21.09
C PHE A 314 -15.51 -0.12 -21.97
N ALA A 315 -15.72 0.94 -22.76
CA ALA A 315 -16.83 1.07 -23.70
C ALA A 315 -16.63 0.35 -25.05
N ARG A 316 -15.55 -0.43 -25.20
CA ARG A 316 -15.27 -1.18 -26.42
C ARG A 316 -16.26 -2.33 -26.61
N ASP A 317 -16.93 -2.39 -27.76
CA ASP A 317 -17.87 -3.47 -28.11
C ASP A 317 -17.22 -4.87 -28.17
N ASP A 318 -15.90 -4.91 -28.36
CA ASP A 318 -15.10 -6.15 -28.43
C ASP A 318 -14.44 -6.54 -27.10
N LEU A 319 -14.74 -5.85 -26.00
CA LEU A 319 -14.20 -6.15 -24.67
C LEU A 319 -15.21 -6.90 -23.81
N PHE A 320 -14.87 -8.11 -23.39
CA PHE A 320 -15.67 -8.89 -22.46
C PHE A 320 -15.37 -8.50 -21.00
N THR A 321 -16.33 -7.88 -20.31
CA THR A 321 -16.14 -7.33 -18.96
C THR A 321 -17.01 -8.05 -17.93
N VAL A 322 -16.37 -8.61 -16.90
CA VAL A 322 -17.06 -9.20 -15.73
C VAL A 322 -16.67 -8.42 -14.49
N VAL A 323 -17.64 -8.00 -13.69
CA VAL A 323 -17.41 -7.22 -12.47
C VAL A 323 -17.99 -7.96 -11.27
N LEU A 324 -17.16 -8.26 -10.28
CA LEU A 324 -17.58 -8.79 -8.98
C LEU A 324 -17.78 -7.61 -8.03
N GLU A 325 -19.01 -7.40 -7.59
CA GLU A 325 -19.39 -6.15 -6.96
C GLU A 325 -20.62 -6.30 -6.05
N HIS A 326 -20.74 -5.41 -5.06
CA HIS A 326 -21.90 -5.32 -4.16
C HIS A 326 -22.77 -4.07 -4.37
N PHE A 327 -22.31 -3.08 -5.15
CA PHE A 327 -23.04 -1.86 -5.51
C PHE A 327 -23.05 -1.62 -7.03
N GLN A 328 -23.99 -0.84 -7.55
CA GLN A 328 -23.87 -0.38 -8.94
C GLN A 328 -22.80 0.72 -9.01
N THR A 329 -21.56 0.34 -9.35
CA THR A 329 -20.42 1.25 -9.50
C THR A 329 -20.24 1.72 -10.95
N ASP A 330 -19.45 2.78 -11.17
CA ASP A 330 -19.17 3.28 -12.53
C ASP A 330 -18.57 2.22 -13.45
N THR A 331 -17.82 1.26 -12.89
CA THR A 331 -17.28 0.13 -13.66
C THR A 331 -18.36 -0.91 -13.97
N ALA A 332 -19.31 -1.14 -13.06
CA ALA A 332 -20.41 -2.08 -13.26
C ALA A 332 -21.34 -1.65 -14.41
N ASP A 333 -21.45 -0.35 -14.71
CA ASP A 333 -22.21 0.18 -15.84
C ASP A 333 -21.68 -0.25 -17.22
N TYR A 334 -20.41 -0.70 -17.28
CA TYR A 334 -19.75 -1.19 -18.51
C TYR A 334 -19.57 -2.71 -18.50
N ALA A 335 -20.18 -3.43 -17.55
CA ALA A 335 -20.03 -4.87 -17.43
C ALA A 335 -21.01 -5.63 -18.34
N ASP A 336 -20.54 -6.69 -19.00
CA ASP A 336 -21.43 -7.70 -19.59
C ASP A 336 -22.10 -8.56 -18.51
N TYR A 337 -21.37 -8.80 -17.42
CA TYR A 337 -21.85 -9.54 -16.26
C TYR A 337 -21.45 -8.84 -14.96
N VAL A 338 -22.43 -8.60 -14.09
CA VAL A 338 -22.20 -8.25 -12.69
C VAL A 338 -22.47 -9.49 -11.83
N LEU A 339 -21.48 -9.91 -11.05
CA LEU A 339 -21.59 -11.01 -10.10
C LEU A 339 -21.65 -10.43 -8.69
N SER A 340 -22.71 -10.73 -7.94
CA SER A 340 -22.87 -10.25 -6.56
C SER A 340 -21.79 -10.85 -5.66
N ALA A 341 -20.86 -10.02 -5.20
CA ALA A 341 -19.82 -10.38 -4.24
C ALA A 341 -20.29 -10.07 -2.80
N THR A 342 -19.75 -10.80 -1.82
CA THR A 342 -20.00 -10.49 -0.41
C THR A 342 -19.28 -9.22 0.02
N THR A 343 -19.91 -8.50 0.95
CA THR A 343 -19.28 -7.47 1.77
C THR A 343 -18.41 -8.09 2.86
N GLN A 344 -17.56 -7.28 3.51
CA GLN A 344 -16.68 -7.73 4.58
C GLN A 344 -17.44 -8.37 5.76
N LEU A 345 -18.69 -8.00 6.00
CA LEU A 345 -19.50 -8.53 7.11
C LEU A 345 -19.99 -9.97 6.86
N GLU A 346 -19.93 -10.44 5.62
CA GLU A 346 -20.59 -11.67 5.17
C GLU A 346 -19.62 -12.83 4.92
N HIS A 347 -18.30 -12.59 5.01
CA HIS A 347 -17.30 -13.59 4.66
C HIS A 347 -16.18 -13.75 5.68
N LEU A 348 -15.48 -14.87 5.58
CA LEU A 348 -14.26 -15.13 6.32
C LEU A 348 -13.07 -14.50 5.59
N ASP A 349 -12.20 -13.82 6.33
CA ASP A 349 -10.94 -13.31 5.82
C ASP A 349 -9.85 -13.23 6.91
N VAL A 350 -8.62 -13.00 6.50
CA VAL A 350 -7.48 -12.74 7.38
C VAL A 350 -6.69 -11.53 6.88
N HIS A 351 -6.37 -10.62 7.80
CA HIS A 351 -5.61 -9.40 7.52
C HIS A 351 -4.34 -9.36 8.35
N LYS A 352 -3.28 -8.79 7.78
CA LYS A 352 -2.03 -8.52 8.50
C LYS A 352 -1.87 -7.04 8.84
N ALA A 353 -0.79 -6.76 9.55
CA ALA A 353 -0.26 -5.43 9.81
C ALA A 353 -0.25 -4.53 8.55
N TYR A 354 -0.71 -3.29 8.74
CA TYR A 354 -0.65 -2.22 7.73
C TYR A 354 -0.35 -0.86 8.37
N GLY A 355 -1.16 -0.50 9.38
CA GLY A 355 -0.96 0.67 10.24
C GLY A 355 -0.88 0.35 11.74
N HIS A 356 -1.00 -0.93 12.09
CA HIS A 356 -0.86 -1.51 13.43
C HIS A 356 0.04 -2.76 13.31
N ARG A 357 0.31 -3.46 14.41
CA ARG A 357 1.19 -4.65 14.45
C ARG A 357 0.44 -5.91 14.89
N TYR A 358 -0.70 -6.18 14.26
CA TYR A 358 -1.54 -7.35 14.57
C TYR A 358 -1.85 -8.17 13.33
N TRP A 359 -2.03 -9.47 13.51
CA TRP A 359 -2.86 -10.28 12.63
C TRP A 359 -4.32 -10.18 13.10
N LEU A 360 -5.26 -10.18 12.16
CA LEU A 360 -6.68 -10.02 12.43
C LEU A 360 -7.47 -11.10 11.66
N ALA A 361 -8.41 -11.75 12.33
CA ALA A 361 -9.44 -12.54 11.67
C ALA A 361 -10.66 -11.67 11.40
N ASN A 362 -11.17 -11.76 10.18
CA ASN A 362 -12.50 -11.28 9.83
C ASN A 362 -13.45 -12.48 9.87
N ASN A 363 -14.19 -12.64 10.96
CA ASN A 363 -15.25 -13.64 11.05
C ASN A 363 -16.55 -13.06 10.47
N ALA A 364 -17.27 -13.85 9.68
CA ALA A 364 -18.56 -13.42 9.13
C ALA A 364 -19.53 -13.08 10.28
N ALA A 365 -20.02 -11.84 10.29
CA ALA A 365 -20.99 -11.35 11.28
C ALA A 365 -22.43 -11.70 10.88
N ILE A 366 -22.70 -11.82 9.59
CA ILE A 366 -23.99 -12.22 9.01
C ILE A 366 -23.77 -13.24 7.89
N ALA A 367 -24.82 -13.95 7.49
CA ALA A 367 -24.80 -14.77 6.28
C ALA A 367 -24.83 -13.88 5.01
N PRO A 368 -24.29 -14.34 3.87
CA PRO A 368 -24.42 -13.63 2.60
C PRO A 368 -25.87 -13.30 2.25
N ILE A 369 -26.11 -12.06 1.84
CA ILE A 369 -27.43 -11.57 1.48
C ILE A 369 -27.77 -11.92 0.02
N GLY A 370 -28.98 -12.44 -0.19
CA GLY A 370 -29.50 -12.75 -1.52
C GLY A 370 -28.70 -13.86 -2.21
N GLN A 371 -28.11 -13.53 -3.36
CA GLN A 371 -27.29 -14.47 -4.16
C GLN A 371 -25.80 -14.15 -4.05
N ALA A 372 -25.41 -13.25 -3.15
CA ALA A 372 -24.01 -12.87 -2.96
C ALA A 372 -23.16 -14.08 -2.58
N LYS A 373 -21.94 -14.11 -3.12
CA LYS A 373 -20.95 -15.17 -2.85
C LYS A 373 -19.60 -14.56 -2.51
N PRO A 374 -18.82 -15.18 -1.61
CA PRO A 374 -17.41 -14.83 -1.45
C PRO A 374 -16.67 -14.93 -2.79
N ASN A 375 -15.70 -14.03 -2.99
CA ASN A 375 -14.87 -14.03 -4.20
C ASN A 375 -14.24 -15.41 -4.42
N THR A 376 -13.77 -16.05 -3.35
CA THR A 376 -13.22 -17.41 -3.41
C THR A 376 -14.23 -18.42 -3.96
N GLU A 377 -15.49 -18.41 -3.52
CA GLU A 377 -16.53 -19.30 -4.04
C GLU A 377 -16.80 -19.03 -5.53
N ILE A 378 -16.90 -17.77 -5.94
CA ILE A 378 -17.09 -17.38 -7.35
C ILE A 378 -15.96 -17.97 -8.21
N PHE A 379 -14.71 -17.78 -7.80
CA PHE A 379 -13.56 -18.30 -8.55
C PHE A 379 -13.46 -19.83 -8.54
N ARG A 380 -13.85 -20.51 -7.45
CA ARG A 380 -13.98 -21.98 -7.45
C ARG A 380 -15.05 -22.46 -8.44
N LEU A 381 -16.20 -21.81 -8.48
CA LEU A 381 -17.30 -22.14 -9.41
C LEU A 381 -16.90 -21.91 -10.88
N LEU A 382 -16.08 -20.88 -11.15
CA LEU A 382 -15.48 -20.65 -12.46
C LEU A 382 -14.47 -21.74 -12.79
N ALA A 383 -13.52 -22.04 -11.90
CA ALA A 383 -12.52 -23.11 -12.10
C ALA A 383 -13.18 -24.45 -12.43
N ALA A 384 -14.21 -24.85 -11.66
CA ALA A 384 -14.96 -26.08 -11.89
C ALA A 384 -15.65 -26.11 -13.27
N ARG A 385 -16.28 -25.00 -13.69
CA ARG A 385 -16.89 -24.87 -15.02
C ARG A 385 -15.88 -24.83 -16.16
N MET A 386 -14.65 -24.43 -15.87
CA MET A 386 -13.52 -24.48 -16.80
C MET A 386 -12.86 -25.87 -16.87
N GLY A 387 -13.27 -26.81 -16.01
CA GLY A 387 -12.73 -28.16 -15.96
C GLY A 387 -11.40 -28.28 -15.22
N PHE A 388 -11.05 -27.32 -14.36
CA PHE A 388 -9.85 -27.40 -13.55
C PHE A 388 -10.08 -28.33 -12.36
N ILE A 389 -9.16 -29.28 -12.18
CA ILE A 389 -9.24 -30.36 -11.17
C ILE A 389 -8.10 -30.30 -10.15
N ASP A 390 -7.25 -29.27 -10.21
CA ASP A 390 -6.17 -29.06 -9.25
C ASP A 390 -6.73 -28.94 -7.83
N ALA A 391 -6.15 -29.66 -6.86
CA ALA A 391 -6.70 -29.78 -5.50
C ALA A 391 -6.89 -28.43 -4.79
N CYS A 392 -6.10 -27.41 -5.15
CA CYS A 392 -6.21 -26.07 -4.57
C CYS A 392 -7.57 -25.40 -4.81
N PHE A 393 -8.33 -25.81 -5.84
CA PHE A 393 -9.66 -25.29 -6.11
C PHE A 393 -10.74 -25.89 -5.19
N ALA A 394 -10.42 -26.96 -4.44
CA ALA A 394 -11.30 -27.55 -3.44
C ALA A 394 -11.04 -27.04 -2.01
N GLU A 395 -9.95 -26.28 -1.79
CA GLU A 395 -9.61 -25.76 -0.47
C GLU A 395 -10.65 -24.75 0.02
N THR A 396 -11.05 -24.86 1.27
CA THR A 396 -12.03 -23.96 1.93
C THR A 396 -11.39 -22.62 2.29
N ASP A 397 -12.23 -21.62 2.57
CA ASP A 397 -11.75 -20.30 2.99
C ASP A 397 -10.91 -20.37 4.28
N ALA A 398 -11.28 -21.23 5.23
CA ALA A 398 -10.50 -21.44 6.45
C ALA A 398 -9.13 -22.08 6.19
N GLN A 399 -9.04 -23.02 5.23
CA GLN A 399 -7.75 -23.60 4.83
C GLN A 399 -6.86 -22.53 4.18
N ILE A 400 -7.42 -21.68 3.33
CA ILE A 400 -6.69 -20.57 2.70
C ILE A 400 -6.25 -19.54 3.75
N ALA A 401 -7.10 -19.22 4.73
CA ALA A 401 -6.76 -18.32 5.82
C ALA A 401 -5.59 -18.85 6.66
N ALA A 402 -5.59 -20.15 6.99
CA ALA A 402 -4.49 -20.80 7.69
C ALA A 402 -3.18 -20.76 6.88
N GLN A 403 -3.24 -20.93 5.57
CA GLN A 403 -2.08 -20.80 4.69
C GLN A 403 -1.53 -19.37 4.63
N ALA A 404 -2.33 -18.34 4.93
CA ALA A 404 -1.87 -16.95 4.84
C ALA A 404 -0.74 -16.64 5.83
N ILE A 405 -0.69 -17.31 6.97
CA ILE A 405 0.30 -17.10 8.02
C ILE A 405 1.53 -17.96 7.71
N ALA A 406 2.62 -17.33 7.27
CA ALA A 406 3.83 -18.07 6.92
C ALA A 406 4.48 -18.74 8.15
N PRO A 407 5.15 -19.88 7.98
CA PRO A 407 6.02 -20.47 9.01
C PRO A 407 7.31 -19.64 9.15
N ASP A 408 7.18 -18.41 9.69
CA ASP A 408 8.24 -17.41 9.82
C ASP A 408 8.34 -16.93 11.28
N PRO A 409 9.55 -16.79 11.86
CA PRO A 409 9.73 -16.35 13.24
C PRO A 409 9.04 -15.03 13.59
N ARG A 410 8.85 -14.13 12.60
CA ARG A 410 8.14 -12.86 12.79
C ARG A 410 6.69 -13.03 13.22
N ASN A 411 6.07 -14.15 12.87
CA ASN A 411 4.67 -14.43 13.22
C ASN A 411 4.52 -15.00 14.64
N GLY A 412 5.61 -15.25 15.38
CA GLY A 412 5.54 -15.59 16.80
C GLY A 412 4.73 -16.86 17.14
N GLY A 413 4.51 -17.76 16.18
CA GLY A 413 3.69 -18.96 16.36
C GLY A 413 2.18 -18.73 16.32
N ILE A 414 1.71 -17.55 15.90
CA ILE A 414 0.29 -17.24 15.69
C ILE A 414 -0.32 -18.27 14.73
N THR A 415 -1.47 -18.83 15.10
CA THR A 415 -2.23 -19.75 14.23
C THR A 415 -3.57 -19.16 13.84
N TRP A 416 -4.17 -19.69 12.77
CA TRP A 416 -5.50 -19.28 12.35
C TRP A 416 -6.57 -19.61 13.40
N GLU A 417 -6.48 -20.74 14.09
CA GLU A 417 -7.44 -21.13 15.13
C GLU A 417 -7.43 -20.15 16.30
N GLN A 418 -6.25 -19.67 16.68
CA GLN A 418 -6.10 -18.61 17.68
C GLN A 418 -6.81 -17.34 17.20
N LEU A 419 -6.47 -16.85 16.00
CA LEU A 419 -7.07 -15.64 15.44
C LEU A 419 -8.58 -15.74 15.31
N GLN A 420 -9.09 -16.90 14.90
CA GLN A 420 -10.53 -17.12 14.72
C GLN A 420 -11.29 -17.00 16.05
N THR A 421 -10.64 -17.34 17.16
CA THR A 421 -11.21 -17.28 18.51
C THR A 421 -11.04 -15.90 19.16
N SER A 422 -9.84 -15.31 19.11
CA SER A 422 -9.51 -14.04 19.76
C SER A 422 -9.83 -12.80 18.90
N GLY A 423 -10.05 -12.99 17.60
CA GLY A 423 -10.19 -11.93 16.60
C GLY A 423 -8.86 -11.35 16.13
N TRP A 424 -7.82 -11.39 16.96
CA TRP A 424 -6.50 -10.85 16.66
C TRP A 424 -5.39 -11.47 17.51
N ALA A 425 -4.13 -11.31 17.08
CA ALA A 425 -2.94 -11.68 17.83
C ALA A 425 -1.74 -10.80 17.47
#